data_AF-A0A816AWS7-F1
#
_entry.id   AF-A0A816AWS7-F1
#
_cell.length_a   1.000
_cell.length_b   1.000
_cell.length_c   1.000
_cell.angle_alpha   90.00
_cell.angle_beta   90.00
_cell.angle_gamma   90.00
#
_symmetry.space_group_name_H-M   'P 1'
#
loop_
_entity.id
_entity.type
_entity.pdbx_description
1 polymer ?
#
loop_
_entity_poly.entity_id
_entity_poly.type
_entity_poly.pdbx_seq_one_letter_code
_entity_poly.pdbx_strand_id
1 'polypeptide(L)' 'MKGHCRIYSYSYKWKYYDDITNNFPGGIFKYVRKVSLFDERPSEHELFLRIAQSFPFMEELTVRNQKRQINKPFRKSKN' A
#
# COMPACT_ATOMS: atom_id res chain seq x y z
N MET A 1 22.88 2.82 -27.75
CA MET A 1 21.51 2.31 -27.90
C MET A 1 20.89 2.18 -26.50
N LYS A 2 19.96 3.06 -26.11
CA LYS A 2 19.28 2.98 -24.81
C LYS A 2 17.99 2.18 -25.00
N GLY A 3 18.00 0.92 -24.59
CA GLY A 3 16.82 0.06 -24.63
C GLY A 3 15.79 0.53 -23.60
N HIS A 4 14.68 1.10 -24.05
CA HIS A 4 13.54 1.38 -23.20
C HIS A 4 12.82 0.07 -22.89
N CYS A 5 13.01 -0.48 -21.68
CA CYS A 5 12.20 -1.58 -21.18
C CYS A 5 10.82 -1.04 -20.80
N ARG A 6 9.85 -1.10 -21.72
CA ARG A 6 8.44 -0.83 -21.42
C ARG A 6 7.82 -2.11 -20.90
N ILE A 7 7.83 -2.29 -19.59
CA ILE A 7 7.03 -3.31 -18.93
C ILE A 7 5.57 -2.86 -19.04
N TYR A 8 4.85 -3.43 -19.99
CA TYR A 8 3.39 -3.35 -20.00
C TYR A 8 2.91 -4.36 -18.97
N SER A 9 2.55 -3.90 -17.76
CA SER A 9 1.69 -4.69 -16.90
C SER A 9 0.38 -4.86 -17.66
N TYR A 10 0.15 -6.04 -18.21
CA TYR A 10 -1.17 -6.50 -18.63
C TYR A 10 -2.16 -6.04 -17.55
N SER A 11 -3.22 -5.34 -17.93
CA SER A 11 -4.19 -4.70 -17.04
C SER A 11 -4.91 -5.76 -16.21
N TYR A 12 -4.19 -6.35 -15.27
CA TYR A 12 -4.63 -7.47 -14.48
C TYR A 12 -5.73 -6.92 -13.59
N LYS A 13 -6.97 -7.27 -13.94
CA LYS A 13 -8.18 -6.92 -13.20
C LYS A 13 -8.27 -7.70 -11.89
N TRP A 14 -7.15 -7.78 -11.17
CA TRP A 14 -7.07 -8.55 -9.94
C TRP A 14 -7.90 -7.84 -8.89
N LYS A 15 -8.79 -8.62 -8.28
CA LYS A 15 -9.62 -8.16 -7.17
C LYS A 15 -8.78 -8.03 -5.88
N TYR A 16 -7.66 -8.74 -5.80
CA TYR A 16 -6.82 -8.85 -4.61
C TYR A 16 -5.42 -8.34 -4.95
N TYR A 17 -4.82 -7.59 -4.03
CA TYR A 17 -3.41 -7.23 -4.10
C TYR A 17 -2.78 -7.42 -2.73
N ASP A 18 -1.99 -8.49 -2.63
CA ASP A 18 -1.49 -8.99 -1.36
C ASP A 18 -0.04 -8.59 -1.09
N ASP A 19 0.28 -8.51 0.20
CA ASP A 19 1.62 -8.28 0.74
C ASP A 19 2.31 -6.99 0.22
N ILE A 20 1.55 -5.90 0.14
CA ILE A 20 2.13 -4.57 -0.12
C ILE A 20 3.07 -4.20 1.02
N THR A 21 4.30 -3.81 0.69
CA THR A 21 5.31 -3.38 1.66
C THR A 21 5.43 -1.86 1.71
N ASN A 22 6.22 -1.35 2.66
CA ASN A 22 6.48 0.08 2.83
C ASN A 22 7.17 0.73 1.59
N ASN A 23 7.68 -0.05 0.65
CA ASN A 23 8.29 0.42 -0.59
C ASN A 23 7.29 0.60 -1.76
N PHE A 24 5.99 0.54 -1.47
CA PHE A 24 4.96 0.71 -2.48
C PHE A 24 5.12 2.05 -3.24
N PRO A 25 5.36 2.00 -4.57
CA PRO A 25 5.65 3.20 -5.36
C PRO A 25 4.38 4.03 -5.66
N GLY A 26 3.20 3.53 -5.33
CA GLY A 26 1.92 4.10 -5.75
C GLY A 26 1.47 3.59 -7.12
N GLY A 27 0.39 4.16 -7.63
CA GLY A 27 -0.20 3.82 -8.94
C GLY A 27 -1.71 4.00 -8.90
N ILE A 28 -2.43 3.61 -9.96
CA ILE A 28 -3.90 3.59 -9.93
C ILE A 28 -4.38 2.17 -10.26
N PHE A 29 -4.95 1.51 -9.25
CA PHE A 29 -5.41 0.13 -9.31
C PHE A 29 -6.92 0.07 -9.20
N LYS A 30 -7.63 0.44 -10.28
CA LYS A 30 -9.10 0.58 -10.31
C LYS A 30 -9.88 -0.73 -10.12
N TYR A 31 -9.24 -1.88 -10.24
CA TYR A 31 -9.90 -3.18 -10.17
C TYR A 31 -9.69 -3.89 -8.82
N VAL A 32 -8.71 -3.45 -8.04
CA VAL A 32 -8.39 -4.04 -6.76
C VAL A 32 -9.44 -3.59 -5.74
N ARG A 33 -10.02 -4.56 -5.04
CA ARG A 33 -11.02 -4.36 -3.99
C ARG A 33 -10.48 -4.73 -2.61
N LYS A 34 -9.54 -5.68 -2.56
CA LYS A 34 -8.95 -6.16 -1.32
C LYS A 34 -7.44 -5.98 -1.36
N VAL A 35 -6.92 -5.34 -0.33
CA VAL A 35 -5.49 -5.07 -0.18
C VAL A 35 -5.00 -5.67 1.12
N SER A 36 -3.87 -6.38 1.08
CA SER A 36 -3.14 -6.73 2.29
C SER A 36 -1.79 -6.04 2.33
N LEU A 37 -1.46 -5.50 3.51
CA LEU A 37 -0.25 -4.74 3.78
C LEU A 37 0.60 -5.51 4.78
N PHE A 38 1.87 -5.70 4.45
CA PHE A 38 2.87 -6.26 5.33
C PHE A 38 3.80 -5.16 5.82
N ASP A 39 3.72 -4.87 7.12
CA ASP A 39 4.46 -3.77 7.73
C ASP A 39 5.82 -4.25 8.24
N GLU A 40 6.86 -4.05 7.42
CA GLU A 40 8.25 -4.39 7.80
C GLU A 40 8.88 -3.36 8.72
N ARG A 41 8.40 -2.11 8.65
CA ARG A 41 8.85 -0.94 9.42
C ARG A 41 7.64 -0.29 10.09
N PRO A 42 7.76 0.52 11.16
CA PRO A 42 6.60 1.15 11.77
C PRO A 42 5.79 1.96 10.74
N SER A 43 4.60 1.47 10.36
CA SER A 43 3.81 2.03 9.25
C SER A 43 3.62 3.54 9.36
N GLU A 44 4.11 4.27 8.38
CA GLU A 44 4.03 5.73 8.36
C GLU A 44 2.65 6.16 7.86
N HIS A 45 2.13 7.27 8.39
CA HIS A 45 0.84 7.82 7.97
C HIS A 45 0.78 8.05 6.44
N GLU A 46 1.92 8.41 5.85
CA GLU A 46 2.06 8.59 4.40
C GLU A 46 1.80 7.33 3.59
N LEU A 47 2.13 6.14 4.12
CA LEU A 47 1.89 4.88 3.43
C LEU A 47 0.39 4.66 3.26
N PHE A 48 -0.40 4.89 4.31
CA PHE A 48 -1.86 4.78 4.25
C PHE A 48 -2.47 5.79 3.28
N LEU A 49 -1.95 7.02 3.22
CA LEU A 49 -2.40 8.01 2.24
C LEU A 49 -2.11 7.55 0.81
N ARG A 50 -0.91 7.02 0.54
CA ARG A 50 -0.56 6.49 -0.78
C ARG A 50 -1.43 5.29 -1.16
N ILE A 51 -1.72 4.38 -0.22
CA ILE A 51 -2.65 3.25 -0.43
C ILE A 51 -4.04 3.81 -0.79
N ALA A 52 -4.60 4.72 0.01
CA ALA A 52 -5.92 5.30 -0.24
C ALA A 52 -6.04 5.96 -1.62
N GLN A 53 -5.00 6.69 -2.04
CA GLN A 53 -4.94 7.32 -3.37
C GLN A 53 -4.82 6.28 -4.50
N SER A 54 -4.14 5.16 -4.24
CA SER A 54 -3.84 4.17 -5.28
C SER A 54 -4.97 3.18 -5.54
N PHE A 55 -5.86 2.97 -4.56
CA PHE A 55 -6.95 2.00 -4.62
C PHE A 55 -8.32 2.68 -4.43
N PRO A 56 -8.82 3.40 -5.45
CA PRO A 56 -10.04 4.21 -5.31
C PRO A 56 -11.33 3.41 -5.05
N PHE A 57 -11.30 2.10 -5.31
CA PHE A 57 -12.45 1.21 -5.10
C PHE A 57 -12.16 0.11 -4.07
N MET A 58 -11.19 0.35 -3.19
CA MET A 58 -10.87 -0.59 -2.11
C MET A 58 -12.06 -0.73 -1.15
N GLU A 59 -12.45 -1.98 -0.91
CA GLU A 59 -13.50 -2.37 0.03
C GLU A 59 -12.88 -2.88 1.34
N GLU A 60 -11.69 -3.47 1.28
CA GLU A 60 -11.05 -4.12 2.42
C GLU A 60 -9.54 -3.84 2.45
N LEU A 61 -9.03 -3.39 3.60
CA LEU A 61 -7.60 -3.25 3.89
C LEU A 61 -7.23 -4.11 5.10
N THR A 62 -6.42 -5.15 4.86
CA THR A 62 -5.86 -5.98 5.93
C THR A 62 -4.43 -5.54 6.23
N VAL A 63 -4.12 -5.25 7.49
CA VAL A 63 -2.76 -4.87 7.91
C VAL A 63 -2.16 -5.97 8.79
N ARG A 64 -1.02 -6.51 8.38
CA ARG A 64 -0.28 -7.55 9.11
C ARG A 64 1.01 -6.95 9.67
N ASN A 65 1.03 -6.79 10.99
CA ASN A 65 2.19 -6.30 11.72
C ASN A 65 2.80 -7.46 12.52
N GLN A 66 3.92 -8.01 12.05
CA GLN A 66 4.63 -9.05 12.81
C GLN A 66 5.49 -8.46 13.95
N LYS A 67 5.96 -7.21 13.82
CA LYS A 67 6.76 -6.53 14.84
C LYS A 67 5.91 -5.50 15.58
N ARG A 68 5.98 -5.51 16.92
CA ARG A 68 5.40 -4.44 17.74
C ARG A 68 6.08 -3.11 17.39
N GLN A 69 5.30 -2.05 17.20
CA GLN A 69 5.81 -0.70 16.98
C GLN A 69 6.26 -0.12 18.34
N ILE A 70 7.49 -0.48 18.76
CA ILE A 70 7.99 -0.20 20.13
C ILE A 70 8.19 1.31 20.40
N ASN A 71 8.36 2.14 19.36
CA ASN A 71 8.80 3.53 19.51
C ASN A 71 7.88 4.60 18.88
N LYS A 72 6.58 4.33 18.71
CA LYS A 72 5.68 5.38 18.21
C LYS A 72 5.09 6.17 19.38
N PRO A 73 5.52 7.43 19.61
CA PRO A 73 4.82 8.28 20.57
C PRO A 73 3.39 8.46 20.06
N PHE A 74 2.40 8.12 20.90
CA PHE A 74 1.00 8.42 20.64
C PHE A 74 0.84 9.96 20.60
N ARG A 75 0.94 10.56 19.41
CA ARG A 75 0.57 11.96 19.24
C ARG A 75 -0.95 12.03 19.30
N LYS A 76 -1.49 12.44 20.45
CA LYS A 76 -2.91 12.81 20.56
C LYS A 76 -3.17 13.94 19.57
N SER A 77 -4.15 13.76 18.69
CA SER A 77 -4.70 14.86 17.91
C SER A 77 -5.20 15.91 18.88
N LYS A 78 -4.66 17.12 18.83
CA LYS A 78 -5.24 18.26 19.55
C LYS A 78 -6.50 18.65 18.78
N ASN A 79 -7.65 18.52 19.45
CA ASN A 79 -8.89 19.18 19.03
C ASN A 79 -8.74 20.70 19.14
#